data_AF-A0A7C9KHT8-F1
#
_entry.id   AF-A0A7C9KHT8-F1
#
_cell.length_a   1.000
_cell.length_b   1.000
_cell.length_c   1.000
_cell.angle_alpha   90.00
_cell.angle_beta   90.00
_cell.angle_gamma   90.00
#
_symmetry.space_group_name_H-M   'P 1'
#
loop_
_entity.id
_entity.type
_entity.pdbx_description
1 polymer ?
#
loop_
_entity_poly.entity_id
_entity_poly.type
_entity_poly.pdbx_seq_one_letter_code
_entity_poly.pdbx_strand_id
1 'polypeptide(L)'
;MEDILVPIGVVGMLFIGLPWLVLHYLTKWKSGRGISPQDEVLLDDLHEMARRLDARLDSVERIIAADNPHWKDSKLSDLSGERMERFERDARRELR
;
A
#
# COMPACT_ATOMS: atom_id res chain seq x y z
N MET A 1 -21.54 -45.32 -35.74
CA MET A 1 -21.30 -45.48 -34.27
C MET A 1 -20.53 -44.29 -33.70
N GLU A 2 -19.66 -43.65 -34.48
CA GLU A 2 -18.89 -42.47 -34.08
C GLU A 2 -19.77 -41.22 -33.86
N ASP A 3 -20.85 -41.07 -34.63
CA ASP A 3 -21.78 -39.93 -34.54
C ASP A 3 -22.52 -39.80 -33.19
N ILE A 4 -22.56 -40.88 -32.41
CA ILE A 4 -23.19 -40.92 -31.08
C ILE A 4 -22.13 -40.78 -29.97
N LEU A 5 -20.94 -41.32 -30.18
CA LEU A 5 -19.87 -41.32 -29.18
C LEU A 5 -19.27 -39.93 -28.96
N VAL A 6 -19.07 -39.17 -30.05
CA VAL A 6 -18.48 -37.82 -30.01
C VAL A 6 -19.30 -36.85 -29.15
N PRO A 7 -20.62 -36.66 -29.36
CA PRO A 7 -21.39 -35.72 -28.54
C PRO A 7 -21.45 -36.14 -27.06
N ILE A 8 -21.50 -37.44 -26.74
CA ILE A 8 -21.49 -37.92 -25.35
C ILE A 8 -20.16 -37.58 -24.67
N GLY A 9 -19.04 -37.79 -25.36
CA GLY A 9 -17.71 -37.43 -24.85
C GLY A 9 -17.54 -35.92 -24.64
N VAL A 10 -18.03 -35.11 -25.59
CA VAL A 10 -17.98 -33.64 -25.51
C VAL A 10 -18.83 -33.13 -24.35
N VAL A 11 -20.05 -33.62 -24.18
CA VAL A 11 -20.93 -33.23 -23.07
C VAL A 11 -20.30 -33.63 -21.74
N GLY A 12 -19.78 -34.85 -21.59
CA GLY A 12 -19.08 -35.27 -20.38
C GLY A 12 -17.88 -34.38 -20.06
N MET A 13 -17.04 -34.09 -21.05
CA MET A 13 -15.86 -33.22 -20.88
C MET A 13 -16.26 -31.78 -20.52
N LEU A 14 -17.35 -31.25 -21.09
CA LEU A 14 -17.80 -29.89 -20.79
C LEU A 14 -18.34 -29.81 -19.36
N PHE A 15 -19.17 -30.77 -18.95
CA PHE A 15 -19.79 -30.79 -17.62
C PHE A 15 -18.84 -31.22 -16.49
N ILE A 16 -17.75 -31.92 -16.80
CA ILE A 16 -16.72 -32.27 -15.80
C ILE A 16 -15.59 -31.24 -15.84
N GLY A 17 -15.16 -30.83 -17.03
CA GLY A 17 -14.07 -29.88 -17.26
C GLY A 17 -14.40 -28.46 -16.83
N LEU A 18 -15.61 -27.95 -17.09
CA LEU A 18 -15.99 -26.60 -16.65
C LEU A 18 -16.05 -26.49 -15.12
N PRO A 19 -16.77 -27.36 -14.38
CA PRO A 19 -16.74 -27.33 -12.92
C PRO A 19 -15.36 -27.59 -12.34
N TRP A 20 -14.55 -28.45 -12.97
CA TRP A 20 -13.16 -28.65 -12.56
C TRP A 20 -12.31 -27.38 -12.68
N LEU A 21 -12.43 -26.68 -13.81
CA LEU A 21 -11.74 -25.42 -14.04
C LEU A 21 -12.16 -24.38 -12.99
N VAL A 22 -13.46 -24.25 -12.75
CA VAL A 22 -14.02 -23.38 -11.71
C VAL A 22 -13.47 -23.76 -10.33
N LEU A 23 -13.50 -25.04 -9.96
CA LEU A 23 -12.99 -25.53 -8.67
C LEU A 23 -11.49 -25.28 -8.52
N HIS A 24 -10.71 -25.52 -9.58
CA HIS A 24 -9.27 -25.28 -9.60
C HIS A 24 -8.93 -23.81 -9.30
N TYR A 25 -9.62 -22.89 -9.96
CA TYR A 25 -9.42 -21.45 -9.73
C TYR A 25 -9.99 -20.99 -8.39
N LEU A 26 -11.09 -21.58 -7.90
CA LEU A 26 -11.61 -21.32 -6.56
C LEU A 26 -10.64 -21.77 -5.46
N THR A 27 -10.00 -22.93 -5.58
CA THR A 27 -8.97 -23.41 -4.63
C THR A 27 -7.74 -22.50 -4.64
N LYS A 28 -7.29 -22.07 -5.82
CA LYS A 28 -6.23 -21.05 -5.95
C LYS A 28 -6.63 -19.71 -5.32
N TRP A 29 -7.89 -19.30 -5.46
CA TRP A 29 -8.37 -18.03 -4.91
C TRP A 29 -8.47 -18.04 -3.38
N LYS A 30 -8.79 -19.18 -2.76
CA LYS A 30 -8.77 -19.31 -1.29
C LYS A 30 -7.34 -19.33 -0.73
N SER A 31 -6.37 -19.83 -1.51
CA SER A 31 -4.95 -19.84 -1.11
C SER A 31 -4.29 -18.46 -1.12
N GLY A 32 -4.90 -17.45 -1.75
CA GLY A 32 -4.39 -16.08 -1.79
C GLY A 32 -5.19 -15.07 -0.96
N ARG A 33 -6.04 -15.51 -0.03
CA ARG A 33 -7.02 -14.65 0.66
C ARG A 33 -6.70 -14.30 2.12
N GLY A 34 -5.45 -14.42 2.54
CA GLY A 34 -4.95 -13.93 3.82
C GLY A 34 -3.61 -13.25 3.64
N ILE A 35 -3.16 -12.46 4.63
CA ILE A 35 -1.76 -12.06 4.73
C ILE A 35 -0.93 -13.35 4.65
N SER A 36 -0.14 -13.48 3.59
CA SER A 36 0.72 -14.65 3.43
C SER A 36 1.77 -14.62 4.55
N PRO A 37 2.23 -15.77 5.07
CA PRO A 37 3.37 -15.79 6.00
C PRO A 37 4.61 -15.04 5.47
N GLN A 38 4.74 -14.96 4.14
CA GLN A 38 5.78 -14.16 3.47
C GLN A 38 5.53 -12.65 3.60
N ASP A 39 4.27 -12.23 3.58
CA ASP A 39 3.88 -10.83 3.76
C ASP A 39 4.09 -10.39 5.22
N GLU A 40 3.86 -11.28 6.20
CA GLU A 40 4.18 -11.01 7.61
C GLU A 40 5.66 -10.75 7.82
N VAL A 41 6.52 -11.58 7.21
CA VAL A 41 7.98 -11.42 7.26
C VAL A 41 8.42 -10.14 6.58
N LEU A 42 7.82 -9.80 5.44
CA LEU A 42 8.11 -8.54 4.74
C LEU A 42 7.71 -7.33 5.59
N LEU A 43 6.54 -7.36 6.24
CA LEU A 43 6.10 -6.29 7.12
C LEU A 43 7.02 -6.12 8.33
N ASP A 44 7.51 -7.22 8.92
CA ASP A 44 8.46 -7.18 10.03
C ASP A 44 9.81 -6.57 9.61
N ASP A 45 10.32 -6.94 8.44
CA ASP A 45 11.55 -6.35 7.88
C ASP A 45 11.37 -4.85 7.59
N LEU A 46 10.26 -4.45 6.98
CA LEU A 46 9.94 -3.04 6.76
C LEU A 46 9.83 -2.26 8.08
N HIS A 47 9.27 -2.88 9.11
CA HIS A 47 9.15 -2.28 10.43
C HIS A 47 10.53 -2.07 11.07
N GLU A 48 11.41 -3.08 10.99
CA GLU A 48 12.79 -2.98 11.48
C GLU A 48 13.60 -1.93 10.69
N MET A 49 13.42 -1.86 9.37
CA MET A 49 14.03 -0.82 8.54
C MET A 49 13.56 0.58 8.95
N ALA A 50 12.25 0.76 9.18
CA ALA A 50 11.69 2.03 9.62
C ALA A 50 12.28 2.46 10.98
N ARG A 51 12.38 1.53 11.95
CA ARG A 51 13.00 1.80 13.25
C ARG A 51 14.47 2.21 13.14
N ARG A 52 15.24 1.57 12.26
CA ARG A 52 16.64 1.93 12.02
C ARG A 52 16.78 3.29 11.37
N LEU A 53 15.89 3.62 10.44
CA LEU A 53 15.87 4.93 9.79
C LEU A 53 15.59 6.02 10.83
N ASP A 54 14.63 5.80 11.71
CA ASP A 54 14.29 6.71 12.81
C ASP A 54 15.48 6.93 13.77
N ALA A 55 16.16 5.84 14.16
CA ALA A 55 17.37 5.95 14.97
C ALA A 55 18.50 6.75 14.31
N ARG A 56 18.59 6.72 12.97
CA ARG A 56 19.56 7.53 12.21
C ARG A 56 19.10 8.98 12.07
N LEU A 57 17.79 9.21 11.97
CA LEU A 57 17.22 10.55 11.93
C LEU A 57 17.57 11.33 13.20
N ASP A 58 17.60 10.71 14.36
CA ASP A 58 18.06 11.35 15.60
C ASP A 58 19.49 11.89 15.48
N SER A 59 20.40 11.11 14.89
CA SER A 59 21.77 11.58 14.65
C SER A 59 21.82 12.71 13.62
N VAL A 60 20.99 12.64 12.57
CA VAL A 60 20.89 13.73 11.57
C VAL A 60 20.32 14.98 12.22
N GLU A 61 19.32 14.84 13.08
CA GLU A 61 18.71 15.92 13.85
C GLU A 61 19.76 16.64 14.71
N ARG A 62 20.60 15.86 15.40
CA ARG A 62 21.70 16.40 16.20
C ARG A 62 22.74 17.15 15.37
N ILE A 63 23.08 16.64 14.19
CA ILE A 63 24.03 17.31 13.28
C ILE A 63 23.43 18.64 12.80
N ILE A 64 22.17 18.63 12.36
CA ILE A 64 21.49 19.85 11.88
C ILE A 64 21.34 20.85 13.03
N ALA A 65 21.06 20.40 14.25
CA ALA A 65 21.01 21.25 15.44
C ALA A 65 22.38 21.86 15.80
N ALA A 66 23.47 21.13 15.57
CA ALA A 66 24.83 21.63 15.78
C ALA A 66 25.21 22.69 14.73
N ASP A 67 24.85 22.47 13.46
CA ASP A 67 25.14 23.40 12.37
C ASP A 67 24.21 24.64 12.39
N ASN A 68 22.96 24.47 12.82
CA ASN A 68 21.94 25.52 12.83
C ASN A 68 21.05 25.40 14.09
N PRO A 69 21.39 26.03 15.23
CA PRO A 69 20.68 25.85 16.51
C PRO A 69 19.17 26.15 16.49
N HIS A 70 18.71 26.96 15.54
CA HIS A 70 17.31 27.42 15.43
C HIS A 70 16.55 26.81 14.23
N TRP A 71 17.04 25.71 13.65
CA TRP A 71 16.44 25.11 12.46
C TRP A 71 15.00 24.59 12.66
N LYS A 72 14.63 24.19 13.89
CA LYS A 72 13.26 23.81 14.23
C LYS A 72 12.32 25.02 14.26
N ASP A 73 12.79 26.13 14.83
CA ASP A 73 12.03 27.37 14.92
C ASP A 73 11.80 27.98 13.54
N SER A 74 12.81 27.92 12.64
CA SER A 74 12.66 28.41 11.26
C SER A 74 11.60 27.62 10.48
N LYS A 75 11.54 26.29 10.63
CA LYS A 75 10.47 25.47 10.05
C LYS A 75 9.09 25.80 10.64
N LEU A 76 9.00 25.99 11.95
CA LEU A 76 7.72 26.31 12.60
C LEU A 76 7.21 27.70 12.17
N SER A 77 8.12 28.67 12.03
CA SER A 77 7.78 30.03 11.58
C SER A 77 7.32 30.05 10.12
N ASP A 78 7.97 29.27 9.25
CA ASP A 78 7.65 29.20 7.82
C ASP A 78 6.26 28.59 7.59
N LEU A 79 5.97 27.47 8.25
CA LEU A 79 4.65 26.83 8.22
C LEU A 79 3.55 27.73 8.79
N SER A 80 3.85 28.49 9.84
CA SER A 80 2.92 29.44 10.44
C SER A 80 2.64 30.61 9.49
N GLY A 81 3.67 31.09 8.78
CA GLY A 81 3.57 32.11 7.75
C GLY A 81 2.68 31.67 6.58
N GLU A 82 2.93 30.51 5.99
CA GLU A 82 2.09 29.99 4.89
C GLU A 82 0.63 29.77 5.29
N ARG A 83 0.42 29.32 6.54
CA ARG A 83 -0.93 29.12 7.08
C ARG A 83 -1.66 30.45 7.20
N MET A 84 -0.98 31.47 7.72
CA MET A 84 -1.50 32.83 7.85
C MET A 84 -1.84 33.42 6.48
N GLU A 85 -0.97 33.27 5.49
CA GLU A 85 -1.24 33.72 4.12
C GLU A 85 -2.44 33.00 3.49
N ARG A 86 -2.59 31.69 3.73
CA ARG A 86 -3.79 30.94 3.30
C ARG A 86 -5.06 31.54 3.90
N PHE A 87 -5.07 31.75 5.22
CA PHE A 87 -6.21 32.37 5.90
C PHE A 87 -6.52 33.76 5.36
N GLU A 88 -5.49 34.58 5.12
CA GLU A 88 -5.68 35.92 4.60
C GLU A 88 -6.24 35.91 3.17
N ARG A 89 -5.79 34.98 2.32
CA ARG A 89 -6.34 34.81 0.96
C ARG A 89 -7.80 34.39 0.99
N ASP A 90 -8.17 33.50 1.91
CA ASP A 90 -9.55 33.04 2.05
C ASP A 90 -10.44 34.17 2.59
N ALA A 91 -9.98 34.92 3.59
CA ALA A 91 -10.68 36.11 4.09
C ALA A 91 -10.86 37.19 3.00
N ARG A 92 -9.85 37.41 2.14
CA ARG A 92 -9.96 38.34 1.00
C ARG A 92 -10.92 37.85 -0.09
N ARG A 93 -11.15 36.53 -0.21
CA ARG A 93 -12.11 35.95 -1.16
C ARG A 93 -13.54 36.07 -0.68
N GLU A 94 -13.78 35.92 0.62
CA GLU A 94 -15.12 36.07 1.22
C GLU A 94 -15.65 37.51 1.22
N LEU A 95 -14.75 38.50 1.17
CA LEU A 95 -15.10 39.93 1.12
C LEU A 95 -15.34 40.48 -0.30
N ARG A 96 -15.27 39.63 -1.34
CA ARG A 96 -15.57 39.97 -2.74
C ARG A 96 -16.85 39.31 -3.20
#